data_AF-A0A5J5IWV8-F1
#
_entry.id   AF-A0A5J5IWV8-F1
#
_cell.length_a   1.000
_cell.length_b   1.000
_cell.length_c   1.000
_cell.angle_alpha   90.00
_cell.angle_beta   90.00
_cell.angle_gamma   90.00
#
_symmetry.space_group_name_H-M   'P 1'
#
loop_
_entity.id
_entity.type
_entity.pdbx_description
1 polymer ?
#
loop_
_entity_poly.entity_id
_entity_poly.type
_entity_poly.pdbx_seq_one_letter_code
_entity_poly.pdbx_strand_id
1 'polypeptide(L)'
;MKAVLEGSVIAEADKEDLIQIEGNWYFPPSSVVAGALAASPTPYTCPWKGQAQYFTVEAGGASLADRAWSYPTPYPTAIEKVGKDFSGYVAFWKEVQVVD
;
A
#
# COMPACT_ATOMS: atom_id res chain seq x y z
N MET A 1 5.70 -3.35 -12.52
CA MET A 1 6.18 -3.38 -11.12
C MET A 1 5.37 -4.38 -10.32
N LYS A 2 6.02 -5.11 -9.41
CA LYS A 2 5.40 -6.14 -8.56
C LYS A 2 5.79 -5.95 -7.10
N ALA A 3 4.82 -6.10 -6.20
CA ALA A 3 5.06 -6.29 -4.78
C ALA A 3 5.06 -7.81 -4.50
N VAL A 4 6.16 -8.34 -3.95
CA VAL A 4 6.39 -9.78 -3.81
C VAL A 4 6.78 -10.12 -2.36
N LEU A 5 6.17 -11.16 -1.81
CA LEU A 5 6.52 -11.75 -0.52
C LEU A 5 6.69 -13.26 -0.69
N GLU A 6 7.84 -13.81 -0.28
CA GLU A 6 8.12 -15.25 -0.37
C GLU A 6 7.83 -15.84 -1.77
N GLY A 7 8.19 -15.09 -2.82
CA GLY A 7 7.96 -15.48 -4.22
C GLY A 7 6.52 -15.33 -4.72
N SER A 8 5.57 -14.95 -3.86
CA SER A 8 4.17 -14.71 -4.22
C SER A 8 3.92 -13.24 -4.53
N VAL A 9 3.26 -12.95 -5.66
CA VAL A 9 2.86 -11.60 -6.04
C VAL A 9 1.64 -11.17 -5.22
N ILE A 10 1.74 -10.03 -4.55
CA ILE A 10 0.69 -9.41 -3.73
C ILE A 10 -0.01 -8.27 -4.49
N ALA A 11 0.74 -7.53 -5.32
CA ALA A 11 0.20 -6.52 -6.20
C ALA A 11 1.04 -6.40 -7.47
N GLU A 12 0.40 -6.12 -8.60
CA GLU A 12 1.07 -5.93 -9.89
C GLU A 12 0.37 -4.86 -10.72
N ALA A 13 1.15 -3.86 -11.13
CA ALA A 13 0.67 -2.77 -11.98
C ALA A 13 1.82 -2.17 -12.81
N ASP A 14 1.44 -1.47 -13.87
CA ASP A 14 2.38 -0.70 -14.69
C ASP A 14 2.90 0.51 -13.91
N LYS A 15 4.17 0.84 -14.09
CA LYS A 15 4.86 1.89 -13.32
C LYS A 15 4.16 3.25 -13.39
N GLU A 16 3.48 3.53 -14.50
CA GLU A 16 2.71 4.75 -14.73
C GLU A 16 1.43 4.86 -13.88
N ASP A 17 0.88 3.73 -13.43
CA ASP A 17 -0.28 3.70 -12.55
C ASP A 17 0.09 3.92 -11.08
N LEU A 18 1.33 3.61 -10.71
CA LEU A 18 1.85 3.77 -9.37
C LEU A 18 2.11 5.24 -9.03
N ILE A 19 2.15 5.53 -7.72
CA ILE A 19 2.51 6.85 -7.20
C ILE A 19 3.70 6.69 -6.26
N GLN A 20 4.74 7.52 -6.41
CA GLN A 20 5.87 7.53 -5.49
C GLN A 20 5.68 8.63 -4.44
N ILE A 21 5.60 8.25 -3.16
CA ILE A 21 5.43 9.19 -2.04
C ILE A 21 6.45 8.84 -0.96
N GLU A 22 7.35 9.79 -0.65
CA GLU A 22 8.38 9.65 0.39
C GLU A 22 9.19 8.34 0.27
N GLY A 23 9.57 7.99 -0.97
CA GLY A 23 10.36 6.79 -1.28
C GLY A 23 9.57 5.48 -1.35
N ASN A 24 8.28 5.49 -1.04
CA ASN A 24 7.41 4.31 -1.14
C ASN A 24 6.61 4.33 -2.44
N TRP A 25 6.43 3.16 -3.03
CA TRP A 25 5.57 2.93 -4.18
C TRP A 25 4.16 2.57 -3.71
N TYR A 26 3.18 3.33 -4.18
CA TYR A 26 1.77 3.14 -3.90
C TYR A 26 1.11 2.51 -5.12
N PHE A 27 0.56 1.31 -4.92
CA PHE A 27 -0.15 0.52 -5.90
C PHE A 27 -1.65 0.86 -5.88
N PRO A 28 -2.31 0.96 -7.04
CA PRO A 28 -3.76 1.17 -7.07
C PRO A 28 -4.48 -0.02 -6.43
N PRO A 29 -5.62 0.19 -5.74
CA PRO A 29 -6.32 -0.88 -5.03
C PRO A 29 -6.74 -2.04 -5.95
N SER A 30 -7.03 -1.75 -7.22
CA SER A 30 -7.37 -2.75 -8.24
C SER A 30 -6.22 -3.69 -8.62
N SER A 31 -4.98 -3.32 -8.32
CA SER A 31 -3.80 -4.14 -8.61
C SER A 31 -3.46 -5.14 -7.50
N VAL A 32 -4.10 -5.02 -6.34
CA VAL A 32 -3.85 -5.89 -5.19
C VAL A 32 -4.59 -7.22 -5.39
N VAL A 33 -3.86 -8.31 -5.19
CA VAL A 33 -4.40 -9.67 -5.28
C VAL A 33 -5.44 -9.88 -4.17
N ALA A 34 -6.61 -10.39 -4.56
CA ALA A 34 -7.69 -10.67 -3.62
C ALA A 34 -7.24 -11.68 -2.54
N GLY A 35 -7.52 -11.36 -1.28
CA GLY A 35 -7.12 -12.17 -0.13
C GLY A 35 -5.67 -11.97 0.32
N ALA A 36 -4.87 -11.14 -0.36
CA ALA A 36 -3.49 -10.88 0.06
C ALA A 36 -3.37 -9.91 1.24
N LEU A 37 -4.46 -9.18 1.57
CA LEU A 37 -4.51 -8.18 2.63
C LEU A 37 -5.70 -8.43 3.56
N ALA A 38 -5.42 -8.48 4.86
CA ALA A 38 -6.44 -8.47 5.92
C ALA A 38 -6.30 -7.18 6.74
N ALA A 39 -7.41 -6.49 7.01
CA ALA A 39 -7.39 -5.23 7.76
C ALA A 39 -6.84 -5.45 9.18
N SER A 40 -5.86 -4.64 9.57
CA SER A 40 -5.29 -4.61 10.92
C SER A 40 -6.03 -3.59 11.80
N PRO A 41 -6.22 -3.85 13.10
CA PRO A 41 -6.80 -2.89 14.03
C PRO A 41 -5.84 -1.77 14.43
N THR A 42 -4.58 -1.79 13.98
CA THR A 42 -3.56 -0.81 14.37
C THR A 42 -3.98 0.62 14.01
N PRO A 43 -4.21 1.51 15.01
CA PRO A 43 -4.63 2.87 14.75
C PRO A 43 -3.42 3.76 14.46
N TYR A 44 -3.50 4.55 13.38
CA TYR A 44 -2.52 5.58 13.10
C TYR A 44 -3.11 6.71 12.27
N THR A 45 -2.69 7.94 12.59
CA THR A 45 -3.03 9.13 11.81
C THR A 45 -1.74 9.84 11.45
N CYS A 46 -1.46 9.91 10.15
CA CYS A 46 -0.36 10.72 9.64
C CYS A 46 -0.77 12.20 9.70
N PRO A 47 0.07 13.10 10.25
CA PRO A 47 -0.28 14.51 10.41
C PRO A 47 -0.68 15.22 9.11
N TRP A 48 -0.15 14.75 7.96
CA TRP A 48 -0.39 15.39 6.67
C TRP A 48 -1.21 14.55 5.70
N LYS A 49 -1.17 13.21 5.82
CA LYS A 49 -1.93 12.33 4.92
C LYS A 49 -3.32 11.99 5.44
N GLY A 50 -3.55 11.94 6.75
CA GLY A 50 -4.81 11.50 7.35
C GLY A 50 -4.74 10.12 8.00
N GLN A 51 -5.90 9.51 8.22
CA GLN A 51 -6.01 8.20 8.88
C GLN A 51 -5.47 7.09 7.97
N ALA A 52 -4.58 6.26 8.52
CA ALA A 52 -4.07 5.09 7.82
C ALA A 52 -4.89 3.85 8.18
N GLN A 53 -5.07 2.98 7.20
CA GLN A 53 -5.46 1.59 7.41
C GLN A 53 -4.21 0.73 7.23
N TYR A 54 -3.76 0.07 8.29
CA TYR A 54 -2.73 -0.97 8.19
C TYR A 54 -3.34 -2.31 7.78
N PHE A 55 -2.56 -3.16 7.14
CA PHE A 55 -2.97 -4.51 6.76
C PHE A 55 -1.93 -5.53 7.18
N THR A 56 -2.43 -6.67 7.63
CA THR A 56 -1.66 -7.93 7.62
C THR A 56 -1.56 -8.40 6.19
N VAL A 57 -0.34 -8.69 5.74
CA VAL A 57 -0.07 -9.24 4.40
C VAL A 57 -0.07 -10.77 4.50
N GLU A 58 -0.88 -11.41 3.68
CA GLU A 58 -1.06 -12.87 3.61
C GLU A 58 -0.61 -13.37 2.23
N ALA A 59 0.58 -13.94 2.14
CA ALA A 59 1.12 -14.45 0.89
C ALA A 59 2.25 -15.47 1.12
N GLY A 60 2.41 -16.44 0.21
CA GLY A 60 3.50 -17.42 0.27
C GLY A 60 3.54 -18.26 1.55
N GLY A 61 2.41 -18.44 2.23
CA GLY A 61 2.33 -19.12 3.54
C GLY A 61 2.75 -18.24 4.73
N ALA A 62 3.14 -16.99 4.50
CA ALA A 62 3.44 -16.01 5.53
C ALA A 62 2.20 -15.17 5.86
N SER A 63 2.12 -14.74 7.12
CA SER A 63 1.15 -13.75 7.61
C SER A 63 1.91 -12.69 8.40
N LEU A 64 2.09 -11.51 7.81
CA LEU A 64 2.93 -10.46 8.38
C LEU A 64 2.09 -9.24 8.77
N ALA A 65 1.95 -9.01 10.07
CA ALA A 65 1.17 -7.92 10.63
C ALA A 65 1.75 -6.54 10.26
N ASP A 66 0.86 -5.60 9.91
CA ASP A 66 1.17 -4.19 9.62
C ASP A 66 2.26 -4.00 8.56
N ARG A 67 2.30 -4.89 7.55
CA ARG A 67 3.28 -4.83 6.44
C ARG A 67 2.76 -4.19 5.15
N ALA A 68 1.52 -3.75 5.15
CA ALA A 68 1.01 -2.83 4.15
C ALA A 68 0.18 -1.74 4.82
N TRP A 69 0.04 -0.60 4.16
CA TRP A 69 -0.83 0.48 4.61
C TRP A 69 -1.46 1.22 3.43
N SER A 70 -2.61 1.82 3.71
CA SER A 70 -3.33 2.70 2.79
C SER A 70 -3.86 3.92 3.53
N TYR A 71 -4.16 4.99 2.79
CA TYR A 71 -4.94 6.12 3.27
C TYR A 71 -6.28 6.11 2.53
N PRO A 72 -7.37 5.57 3.11
CA PRO A 72 -8.66 5.49 2.43
C PRO A 72 -9.33 6.84 2.22
N THR A 73 -9.08 7.78 3.12
CA THR A 73 -9.62 9.15 3.11
C THR A 73 -8.51 10.16 3.38
N PRO A 74 -7.55 10.29 2.45
CA PRO A 74 -6.46 11.22 2.64
C PRO A 74 -6.97 12.66 2.68
N TYR A 75 -6.25 13.54 3.38
CA TYR A 75 -6.65 14.95 3.42
C TYR A 75 -6.60 15.58 2.02
N PRO A 76 -7.51 16.53 1.70
CA PRO A 76 -7.46 17.24 0.42
C PRO A 76 -6.11 17.91 0.14
N THR A 77 -5.47 18.46 1.17
CA THR A 77 -4.12 19.06 1.09
C THR A 77 -3.04 18.03 0.80
N ALA A 78 -3.22 16.77 1.19
CA ALA A 78 -2.31 15.68 0.86
C ALA A 78 -2.41 15.33 -0.62
N ILE A 79 -3.65 15.23 -1.14
CA ILE A 79 -3.92 14.98 -2.56
C ILE A 79 -3.33 16.11 -3.41
N GLU A 80 -3.56 17.37 -3.03
CA GLU A 80 -2.98 18.53 -3.69
C GLU A 80 -1.46 18.48 -3.70
N LYS A 81 -0.84 18.17 -2.56
CA LYS A 81 0.62 18.07 -2.41
C LYS A 81 1.23 16.97 -3.27
N VAL A 82 0.55 15.84 -3.42
CA VAL A 82 1.00 14.70 -4.25
C VAL A 82 0.69 14.94 -5.73
N GLY A 83 -0.31 15.75 -6.04
CA GLY A 83 -0.76 16.05 -7.41
C GLY A 83 -1.64 14.98 -8.05
N LYS A 84 -1.94 13.90 -7.32
CA LYS A 84 -2.82 12.80 -7.75
C LYS A 84 -3.56 12.26 -6.54
N ASP A 85 -4.81 11.87 -6.76
CA ASP A 85 -5.59 11.19 -5.72
C ASP A 85 -5.00 9.79 -5.49
N PHE A 86 -4.57 9.54 -4.26
CA PHE A 86 -4.00 8.27 -3.80
C PHE A 86 -4.91 7.57 -2.77
N SER A 87 -6.18 7.99 -2.69
CA SER A 87 -7.18 7.35 -1.82
C SER A 87 -7.26 5.86 -2.09
N GLY A 88 -7.05 5.06 -1.05
CA GLY A 88 -7.11 3.59 -1.15
C GLY A 88 -5.91 2.94 -1.84
N TYR A 89 -4.91 3.70 -2.31
CA TYR A 89 -3.68 3.10 -2.80
C TYR A 89 -2.91 2.44 -1.65
N VAL A 90 -2.17 1.38 -1.96
CA VAL A 90 -1.48 0.54 -0.97
C VAL A 90 0.02 0.60 -1.16
N ALA A 91 0.74 0.87 -0.07
CA ALA A 91 2.19 0.75 -0.01
C ALA A 91 2.59 -0.38 0.95
N PHE A 92 3.81 -0.90 0.79
CA PHE A 92 4.29 -2.08 1.49
C PHE A 92 5.59 -1.81 2.25
N TRP A 93 5.77 -2.49 3.38
CA TRP A 93 6.97 -2.37 4.21
C TRP A 93 8.07 -3.32 3.74
N LYS A 94 9.28 -3.14 4.28
CA LYS A 94 10.54 -3.69 3.77
C LYS A 94 10.59 -5.21 3.51
N GLU A 95 9.78 -6.02 4.20
CA GLU A 95 9.72 -7.47 3.99
C GLU A 95 9.00 -7.84 2.67
N VAL A 96 8.16 -6.95 2.13
CA VAL A 96 7.57 -7.09 0.80
C VAL A 96 8.47 -6.37 -0.20
N GLN A 97 9.04 -7.12 -1.14
CA GLN A 97 9.95 -6.57 -2.14
C GLN A 97 9.15 -5.93 -3.27
N VAL A 98 9.45 -4.66 -3.56
CA VAL A 98 8.92 -3.96 -4.73
C VAL A 98 9.97 -3.97 -5.82
N VAL A 99 9.69 -4.68 -6.91
CA VAL A 99 10.59 -4.87 -8.06
C VAL A 99 9.93 -4.35 -9.35
N ASP A 100 10.73 -3.97 -10.35
CA ASP A 100 10.23 -3.56 -11.67
C ASP A 100 9.62 -4.74 -12.43
#